data_AF-B0W5W3-F1
#
_entry.id   AF-B0W5W3-F1
#
_cell.length_a   1.000
_cell.length_b   1.000
_cell.length_c   1.000
_cell.angle_alpha   90.00
_cell.angle_beta   90.00
_cell.angle_gamma   90.00
#
_symmetry.space_group_name_H-M   'P 1'
#
loop_
_entity.id
_entity.type
_entity.pdbx_description
1 polymer ?
#
loop_
_entity_poly.entity_id
_entity_poly.type
_entity_poly.pdbx_seq_one_letter_code
_entity_poly.pdbx_strand_id
1 'polypeptide(L)'
;MFSLLGIFGYSYTKNFSVQFSDSENAFVQIEPPICRFYKDEFHNNLTTFQAIGRRPGRFIVKALVELERFVDDQRLFVRLKVALSQPLIIISLIIGWTYTACWSSGYYPQIYLNYKRQNVVGLSFDFLHINIIGHVSYAIFNSFMYWNSAIEQEYFKRHPYGLNPVIGNDVGFAVHACFATGFTILQCYVYENGGNSISKTAKAIIILYFHIIIGAACSVWFWSYHWLDFLYVLSYIKLSTTLVKYFPQAYMNYKRQSTEGFAIMNRLLDIAGGLFGILQMVINAWNFVKSSLGNQIRTPQGFTRSLHLKPPALAGHSKWQNIRHIKALNDGRKSTLFIKLARQMRLAMQAGGPNPAVNATLRAAIDEALKKNMPNSTIQGILKKFATQQSAAQLKKFTVEIKAFDQVNLICVLYTDRFTQLKMEMATTLRKNFSNFSEVKHMFDEQGYVEAIASENKAESDLLSACTEDAIEAGAEDVELMNEESRLIRFLCDPNEIDRVRTQLEKLGYVVEHSEHAFFPKSTIKLNPDATEAYEKLKEKLQAMDGVEDLYDNVEVVYQ
;
A
#
# COMPACT_ATOMS: atom_id res chain seq x y z
N MET A 1 19.20 10.17 -20.04
CA MET A 1 19.25 11.59 -20.46
C MET A 1 17.83 11.97 -20.85
N PHE A 2 17.24 12.97 -20.22
CA PHE A 2 15.89 13.43 -20.56
C PHE A 2 15.91 14.94 -20.76
N SER A 3 15.10 15.47 -21.68
CA SER A 3 15.09 16.90 -21.98
C SER A 3 13.77 17.47 -21.51
N LEU A 4 13.72 18.51 -20.67
CA LEU A 4 12.46 19.25 -20.48
C LEU A 4 12.22 20.14 -21.69
N LEU A 5 11.01 20.04 -22.23
CA LEU A 5 10.51 20.91 -23.29
C LEU A 5 9.36 21.67 -22.64
N GLY A 6 9.63 22.95 -22.35
CA GLY A 6 8.69 23.81 -21.66
C GLY A 6 7.47 24.07 -22.53
N ILE A 7 6.40 23.29 -22.35
CA ILE A 7 5.05 23.77 -22.65
C ILE A 7 4.53 24.35 -21.34
N PHE A 8 5.21 25.41 -20.90
CA PHE A 8 4.62 26.31 -19.95
C PHE A 8 3.71 27.22 -20.76
N GLY A 9 2.43 26.85 -20.88
CA GLY A 9 1.43 27.60 -21.64
C GLY A 9 1.08 28.99 -21.07
N TYR A 10 1.92 29.52 -20.18
CA TYR A 10 1.73 30.78 -19.49
C TYR A 10 2.98 31.64 -19.65
N SER A 11 2.80 32.90 -20.08
CA SER A 11 3.84 33.92 -20.06
C SER A 11 4.25 34.17 -18.60
N TYR A 12 5.40 33.63 -18.18
CA TYR A 12 5.93 33.96 -16.86
C TYR A 12 6.54 35.35 -16.85
N THR A 13 6.15 36.15 -15.85
CA THR A 13 6.60 37.53 -15.68
C THR A 13 7.85 37.65 -14.79
N LYS A 14 8.33 36.54 -14.20
CA LYS A 14 9.45 36.47 -13.25
C LYS A 14 10.39 35.28 -13.57
N ASN A 15 11.66 35.41 -13.18
CA ASN A 15 12.64 34.31 -13.19
C ASN A 15 12.22 33.22 -12.20
N PHE A 16 12.54 31.96 -12.50
CA PHE A 16 12.28 30.84 -11.58
C PHE A 16 13.39 29.80 -11.64
N SER A 17 13.56 29.06 -10.55
CA SER A 17 14.48 27.92 -10.48
C SER A 17 13.69 26.62 -10.47
N VAL A 18 14.25 25.58 -11.07
CA VAL A 18 13.74 24.21 -10.98
C VAL A 18 14.81 23.37 -10.31
N GLN A 19 14.53 22.90 -9.10
CA GLN A 19 15.38 21.96 -8.39
C GLN A 19 14.77 20.57 -8.49
N PHE A 20 15.56 19.60 -8.94
CA PHE A 20 15.14 18.21 -8.94
C PHE A 20 15.48 17.58 -7.60
N SER A 21 14.45 17.18 -6.85
CA SER A 21 14.62 16.43 -5.61
C SER A 21 14.20 14.98 -5.86
N ASP A 22 15.10 14.04 -5.55
CA ASP A 22 14.75 12.63 -5.40
C ASP A 22 14.03 12.50 -4.06
N SER A 23 12.74 12.16 -4.08
CA SER A 23 11.90 12.26 -2.89
C SER A 23 12.30 11.32 -1.76
N GLU A 24 13.16 10.31 -2.00
CA GLU A 24 13.46 9.26 -1.02
C GLU A 24 14.89 8.65 -1.16
N ASN A 25 15.96 9.43 -0.99
CA ASN A 25 17.39 9.03 -0.99
C ASN A 25 18.11 9.10 -2.35
N ALA A 26 19.44 9.31 -2.30
CA ALA A 26 20.36 9.57 -3.40
C ALA A 26 20.57 8.39 -4.41
N PHE A 27 19.48 7.85 -4.96
CA PHE A 27 19.51 6.69 -5.85
C PHE A 27 19.64 7.07 -7.32
N VAL A 28 19.22 8.27 -7.70
CA VAL A 28 19.48 8.85 -9.02
C VAL A 28 20.13 10.21 -8.83
N GLN A 29 21.27 10.41 -9.47
CA GLN A 29 21.92 11.72 -9.53
C GLN A 29 21.51 12.43 -10.82
N ILE A 30 21.08 13.69 -10.72
CA ILE A 30 20.76 14.54 -11.87
C ILE A 30 21.82 15.62 -12.02
N GLU A 31 22.33 15.77 -13.24
CA GLU A 31 23.31 16.79 -13.60
C GLU A 31 22.76 17.64 -14.77
N PRO A 32 22.67 18.98 -14.62
CA PRO A 32 22.83 19.76 -13.38
C PRO A 32 21.64 19.60 -12.41
N PRO A 33 21.84 19.71 -11.07
CA PRO A 33 20.79 19.49 -10.07
C PRO A 33 19.75 20.61 -9.97
N ILE A 34 20.14 21.84 -10.36
CA ILE A 34 19.29 23.03 -10.36
C ILE A 34 19.44 23.71 -11.73
N CYS A 35 18.31 24.06 -12.34
CA CYS A 35 18.28 24.89 -13.54
C CYS A 35 17.57 26.20 -13.23
N ARG A 36 18.18 27.32 -13.64
CA ARG A 36 17.60 28.66 -13.51
C ARG A 36 17.08 29.10 -14.86
N PHE A 37 15.85 29.58 -14.89
CA PHE A 37 15.20 30.11 -16.08
C PHE A 37 15.01 31.60 -15.93
N TYR A 38 15.54 32.35 -16.90
CA TYR A 38 15.44 33.80 -16.95
C TYR A 38 14.31 34.22 -17.91
N LYS A 39 13.58 35.28 -17.52
CA LYS A 39 12.40 35.80 -18.21
C LYS A 39 12.64 36.11 -19.69
N ASP A 40 13.84 36.57 -20.03
CA ASP A 40 14.18 37.07 -21.38
C ASP A 40 14.59 35.97 -22.37
N GLU A 41 14.73 34.71 -21.91
CA GLU A 41 15.19 33.57 -22.73
C GLU A 41 14.07 32.54 -23.02
N PHE A 42 12.82 32.85 -22.68
CA PHE A 42 11.79 31.82 -22.47
C PHE A 42 11.09 31.29 -23.73
N HIS A 43 11.54 31.64 -24.93
CA HIS A 43 10.98 31.11 -26.17
C HIS A 43 11.66 29.81 -26.60
N ASN A 44 11.01 28.67 -26.36
CA ASN A 44 11.38 27.34 -26.86
C ASN A 44 12.77 26.81 -26.44
N ASN A 45 13.24 27.15 -25.24
CA ASN A 45 14.48 26.57 -24.72
C ASN A 45 14.28 25.11 -24.28
N LEU A 46 15.10 24.23 -24.86
CA LEU A 46 15.20 22.81 -24.48
C LEU A 46 16.39 22.64 -23.54
N THR A 47 16.13 22.23 -22.29
CA THR A 47 17.20 21.91 -21.34
C THR A 47 17.33 20.40 -21.19
N THR A 48 18.51 19.86 -21.45
CA THR A 48 18.83 18.44 -21.30
C THR A 48 19.41 18.13 -19.93
N PHE A 49 18.88 17.09 -19.29
CA PHE A 49 19.34 16.58 -18.00
C PHE A 49 19.93 15.19 -18.15
N GLN A 50 21.06 14.96 -17.47
CA GLN A 50 21.63 13.63 -17.35
C GLN A 50 21.23 13.04 -16.00
N ALA A 51 20.39 12.00 -16.04
CA ALA A 51 20.13 11.15 -14.88
C ALA A 51 21.07 9.95 -14.88
N ILE A 52 21.83 9.81 -13.79
CA ILE A 52 22.76 8.72 -13.52
C ILE A 52 22.16 7.86 -12.41
N GLY A 53 21.76 6.63 -12.76
CA GLY A 53 21.26 5.67 -11.78
C GLY A 53 22.40 5.14 -10.91
N ARG A 54 22.27 5.25 -9.58
CA ARG A 54 23.21 4.71 -8.59
C ARG A 54 22.80 3.33 -8.09
N ARG A 55 21.50 3.04 -8.02
CA ARG A 55 20.94 1.74 -7.64
C ARG A 55 19.79 1.32 -8.57
N PRO A 56 19.59 0.01 -8.80
CA PRO A 56 18.43 -0.47 -9.54
C PRO A 56 17.16 -0.19 -8.75
N GLY A 57 16.11 0.26 -9.43
CA GLY A 57 14.88 0.68 -8.78
C GLY A 57 13.97 1.50 -9.69
N ARG A 58 12.82 1.88 -9.14
CA ARG A 58 11.87 2.81 -9.76
C ARG A 58 11.86 4.07 -8.91
N PHE A 59 12.19 5.20 -9.51
CA PHE A 59 12.34 6.48 -8.82
C PHE A 59 11.44 7.52 -9.44
N ILE A 60 10.98 8.45 -8.61
CA ILE A 60 10.20 9.62 -9.03
C ILE A 60 11.00 10.83 -8.64
N VAL A 61 11.49 11.55 -9.64
CA VAL A 61 12.17 12.81 -9.44
C VAL A 61 11.14 13.91 -9.60
N LYS A 62 10.91 14.68 -8.55
CA LYS A 62 10.01 15.83 -8.59
C LYS A 62 10.81 17.08 -8.87
N ALA A 63 10.24 17.95 -9.69
CA ALA A 63 10.77 19.26 -9.95
C ALA A 63 10.08 20.25 -9.00
N LEU A 64 10.85 20.82 -8.09
CA LEU A 64 10.41 21.89 -7.20
C LEU A 64 10.60 23.20 -7.92
N VAL A 65 9.52 23.96 -8.08
CA VAL A 65 9.53 25.27 -8.73
C VAL A 65 9.38 26.34 -7.66
N GLU A 66 10.42 27.15 -7.47
CA GLU A 66 10.38 28.29 -6.55
C GLU A 66 9.62 29.47 -7.19
N LEU A 67 8.28 29.42 -7.17
CA LEU A 67 7.43 30.54 -7.57
C LEU A 67 6.36 30.81 -6.51
N GLU A 68 6.23 32.06 -6.08
CA GLU A 68 5.10 32.50 -5.28
C GLU A 68 3.80 32.41 -6.09
N ARG A 69 3.00 31.38 -5.77
CA ARG A 69 1.53 31.30 -5.89
C ARG A 69 0.85 30.85 -7.20
N PHE A 70 1.52 30.47 -8.30
CA PHE A 70 0.77 30.20 -9.56
C PHE A 70 1.20 29.02 -10.44
N VAL A 71 1.80 27.94 -9.91
CA VAL A 71 2.12 26.75 -10.72
C VAL A 71 1.54 25.49 -10.09
N ASP A 72 0.70 24.76 -10.83
CA ASP A 72 0.36 23.36 -10.53
C ASP A 72 1.60 22.50 -10.81
N ASP A 73 2.45 22.37 -9.80
CA ASP A 73 3.72 21.64 -9.82
C ASP A 73 3.52 20.11 -9.69
N GLN A 74 2.32 19.65 -9.37
CA GLN A 74 2.01 18.23 -9.14
C GLN A 74 2.26 17.35 -10.38
N ARG A 75 2.26 17.94 -11.57
CA ARG A 75 2.52 17.25 -12.84
C ARG A 75 3.99 17.30 -13.28
N LEU A 76 4.84 18.06 -12.59
CA LEU A 76 6.24 18.25 -12.94
C LEU A 76 7.11 17.16 -12.27
N PHE A 77 7.00 15.93 -12.76
CA PHE A 77 7.81 14.82 -12.26
C PHE A 77 8.31 13.92 -13.39
N VAL A 78 9.48 13.31 -13.16
CA VAL A 78 10.10 12.36 -14.07
C VAL A 78 10.18 11.00 -13.39
N ARG A 79 9.67 9.97 -14.07
CA ARG A 79 9.79 8.58 -13.63
C ARG A 79 11.01 7.94 -14.25
N LEU A 80 11.91 7.46 -13.41
CA LEU A 80 13.13 6.78 -13.81
C LEU A 80 13.07 5.31 -13.41
N LYS A 81 13.51 4.44 -14.32
CA LYS A 81 13.69 3.01 -14.05
C LYS A 81 15.15 2.69 -14.29
N VAL A 82 15.85 2.32 -13.21
CA VAL A 82 17.24 1.88 -13.29
C VAL A 82 17.21 0.35 -13.21
N ALA A 83 17.64 -0.29 -14.30
CA ALA A 83 17.76 -1.75 -14.34
C ALA A 83 19.17 -2.17 -13.93
N LEU A 84 19.28 -3.36 -13.32
CA LEU A 84 20.58 -3.98 -13.05
C LEU A 84 21.32 -4.36 -14.33
N SER A 85 20.59 -4.84 -15.35
CA SER A 85 21.15 -5.38 -16.59
C SER A 85 20.23 -5.12 -17.78
N GLN A 86 20.78 -4.55 -18.84
CA GLN A 86 20.09 -4.35 -20.12
C GLN A 86 19.73 -5.68 -20.82
N PRO A 87 20.60 -6.71 -20.85
CA PRO A 87 20.22 -8.04 -21.32
C PRO A 87 18.96 -8.60 -20.66
N LEU A 88 18.79 -8.42 -19.33
CA LEU A 88 17.58 -8.88 -18.63
C LEU A 88 16.31 -8.14 -19.06
N ILE A 89 16.43 -6.87 -19.49
CA ILE A 89 15.30 -6.13 -20.09
C ILE A 89 14.90 -6.77 -21.41
N ILE A 90 15.88 -7.07 -22.28
CA ILE A 90 15.63 -7.68 -23.59
C ILE A 90 15.01 -9.07 -23.42
N ILE A 91 15.53 -9.88 -22.51
CA ILE A 91 14.96 -11.20 -22.18
C ILE A 91 13.54 -11.06 -21.67
N SER A 92 13.28 -10.12 -20.75
CA SER A 92 11.93 -9.84 -20.25
C SER A 92 10.97 -9.40 -21.37
N LEU A 93 11.45 -8.60 -22.33
CA LEU A 93 10.65 -8.17 -23.48
C LEU A 93 10.32 -9.35 -24.40
N ILE A 94 11.31 -10.21 -24.70
CA ILE A 94 11.12 -11.42 -25.51
C ILE A 94 10.08 -12.33 -24.85
N ILE A 95 10.24 -12.64 -23.56
CA ILE A 95 9.28 -13.46 -22.81
C ILE A 95 7.88 -12.82 -22.83
N GLY A 96 7.81 -11.49 -22.70
CA GLY A 96 6.62 -10.65 -22.88
C GLY A 96 5.83 -10.98 -24.15
N TRP A 97 6.52 -10.91 -25.29
CA TRP A 97 5.93 -11.22 -26.58
C TRP A 97 5.66 -12.70 -26.76
N THR A 98 6.49 -13.59 -26.20
CA THR A 98 6.29 -15.03 -26.28
C THR A 98 4.97 -15.46 -25.65
N TYR A 99 4.64 -15.04 -24.42
CA TYR A 99 3.33 -15.42 -23.86
C TYR A 99 2.15 -14.78 -24.58
N THR A 100 2.33 -13.54 -25.09
CA THR A 100 1.30 -12.87 -25.90
C THR A 100 1.03 -13.68 -27.17
N ALA A 101 2.08 -14.22 -27.79
CA ALA A 101 1.98 -15.10 -28.94
C ALA A 101 1.37 -16.47 -28.56
N CYS A 102 1.72 -17.05 -27.41
CA CYS A 102 1.10 -18.29 -26.92
C CYS A 102 -0.41 -18.14 -26.77
N TRP A 103 -0.86 -17.10 -26.05
CA TRP A 103 -2.30 -16.86 -25.88
C TRP A 103 -3.01 -16.54 -27.19
N SER A 104 -2.39 -15.76 -28.09
CA SER A 104 -3.00 -15.41 -29.38
C SER A 104 -3.10 -16.61 -30.33
N SER A 105 -2.08 -17.47 -30.35
CA SER A 105 -2.04 -18.68 -31.17
C SER A 105 -2.95 -19.79 -30.64
N GLY A 106 -3.27 -19.80 -29.34
CA GLY A 106 -4.13 -20.79 -28.69
C GLY A 106 -5.53 -20.93 -29.28
N TYR A 107 -6.08 -19.89 -29.91
CA TYR A 107 -7.42 -19.96 -30.52
C TYR A 107 -7.47 -20.76 -31.83
N TYR A 108 -6.40 -20.72 -32.63
CA TYR A 108 -6.41 -21.28 -33.98
C TYR A 108 -6.53 -22.81 -34.04
N PRO A 109 -5.94 -23.61 -33.12
CA PRO A 109 -6.15 -25.05 -33.10
C PRO A 109 -7.63 -25.47 -33.06
N GLN A 110 -8.47 -24.78 -32.28
CA GLN A 110 -9.90 -25.07 -32.23
C GLN A 110 -10.59 -24.65 -33.53
N ILE A 111 -10.26 -23.46 -34.03
CA ILE A 111 -10.82 -22.93 -35.28
C ILE A 111 -10.53 -23.89 -36.46
N TYR A 112 -9.28 -24.35 -36.55
CA TYR A 112 -8.84 -25.29 -37.56
C TYR A 112 -9.48 -26.67 -37.37
N LEU A 113 -9.62 -27.16 -36.14
CA LEU A 113 -10.29 -28.43 -35.86
C LEU A 113 -11.76 -28.40 -36.31
N ASN A 114 -12.48 -27.32 -36.01
CA ASN A 114 -13.86 -27.12 -36.44
C ASN A 114 -13.96 -27.12 -37.97
N TYR A 115 -13.06 -26.39 -38.64
CA TYR A 115 -13.00 -26.34 -40.11
C TYR A 115 -12.67 -27.71 -40.71
N LYS A 116 -11.67 -28.44 -40.20
CA LYS A 116 -11.29 -29.74 -40.75
C LYS A 116 -12.40 -30.78 -40.61
N ARG A 117 -13.16 -30.73 -39.52
CA ARG A 117 -14.21 -31.70 -39.22
C ARG A 117 -15.57 -31.32 -39.79
N GLN A 118 -15.79 -30.05 -40.13
CA GLN A 118 -17.11 -29.48 -40.45
C GLN A 118 -18.17 -29.81 -39.37
N ASN A 119 -17.72 -29.98 -38.13
CA ASN A 119 -18.52 -30.45 -37.00
C ASN A 119 -17.91 -29.89 -35.70
N VAL A 120 -18.76 -29.41 -34.79
CA VAL A 120 -18.37 -28.80 -33.49
C VAL A 120 -18.81 -29.62 -32.27
N VAL A 121 -19.29 -30.85 -32.47
CA VAL A 121 -19.61 -31.81 -31.39
C VAL A 121 -18.34 -32.10 -30.61
N GLY A 122 -18.27 -31.61 -29.37
CA GLY A 122 -17.01 -31.56 -28.61
C GLY A 122 -16.85 -30.27 -27.85
N LEU A 123 -17.37 -29.20 -28.45
CA LEU A 123 -17.16 -27.84 -27.97
C LEU A 123 -18.39 -27.35 -27.21
N SER A 124 -18.21 -26.96 -25.96
CA SER A 124 -19.27 -26.43 -25.11
C SER A 124 -19.67 -25.02 -25.56
N PHE A 125 -20.96 -24.84 -25.88
CA PHE A 125 -21.49 -23.52 -26.24
C PHE A 125 -21.48 -22.59 -25.03
N ASP A 126 -21.73 -23.12 -23.84
CA ASP A 126 -21.61 -22.39 -22.57
C ASP A 126 -20.21 -21.80 -22.39
N PHE A 127 -19.16 -22.61 -22.64
CA PHE A 127 -17.78 -22.15 -22.59
C PHE A 127 -17.56 -20.96 -23.53
N LEU A 128 -17.99 -21.07 -24.79
CA LEU A 128 -17.80 -20.00 -25.79
C LEU A 128 -18.54 -18.70 -25.42
N HIS A 129 -19.80 -18.81 -25.01
CA HIS A 129 -20.65 -17.64 -24.72
C HIS A 129 -20.25 -16.93 -23.42
N ILE A 130 -19.80 -17.66 -22.41
CA ILE A 130 -19.21 -17.04 -21.21
C ILE A 130 -17.87 -16.39 -21.56
N ASN A 131 -17.06 -17.04 -22.41
CA ASN A 131 -15.73 -16.54 -22.77
C ASN A 131 -15.79 -15.26 -23.61
N ILE A 132 -16.73 -15.14 -24.57
CA ILE A 132 -16.86 -13.93 -25.40
C ILE A 132 -17.24 -12.70 -24.57
N ILE A 133 -18.10 -12.83 -23.56
CA ILE A 133 -18.43 -11.71 -22.64
C ILE A 133 -17.17 -11.20 -21.95
N GLY A 134 -16.34 -12.13 -21.46
CA GLY A 134 -15.05 -11.80 -20.89
C GLY A 134 -14.15 -11.06 -21.89
N HIS A 135 -13.98 -11.60 -23.09
CA HIS A 135 -13.12 -11.00 -24.12
C HIS A 135 -13.60 -9.62 -24.59
N VAL A 136 -14.90 -9.43 -24.78
CA VAL A 136 -15.50 -8.11 -25.11
C VAL A 136 -15.25 -7.13 -23.96
N SER A 137 -15.54 -7.53 -22.72
CA SER A 137 -15.31 -6.67 -21.54
C SER A 137 -13.84 -6.25 -21.43
N TYR A 138 -12.93 -7.18 -21.69
CA TYR A 138 -11.49 -6.92 -21.70
C TYR A 138 -11.05 -6.02 -22.86
N ALA A 139 -11.61 -6.23 -24.06
CA ALA A 139 -11.31 -5.40 -25.22
C ALA A 139 -11.77 -3.96 -25.01
N ILE A 140 -12.98 -3.76 -24.46
CA ILE A 140 -13.50 -2.43 -24.10
C ILE A 140 -12.59 -1.79 -23.05
N PHE A 141 -12.31 -2.50 -21.94
CA PHE A 141 -11.42 -1.99 -20.89
C PHE A 141 -10.08 -1.50 -21.44
N ASN A 142 -9.37 -2.35 -22.19
CA ASN A 142 -8.04 -2.01 -22.69
C ASN A 142 -8.10 -0.90 -23.75
N SER A 143 -9.04 -0.94 -24.67
CA SER A 143 -9.14 0.06 -25.74
C SER A 143 -9.42 1.46 -25.18
N PHE A 144 -10.36 1.57 -24.24
CA PHE A 144 -10.69 2.86 -23.63
C PHE A 144 -9.58 3.36 -22.71
N MET A 145 -8.97 2.51 -21.88
CA MET A 145 -7.82 2.89 -21.07
C MET A 145 -6.61 3.34 -21.92
N TYR A 146 -6.45 2.79 -23.13
CA TYR A 146 -5.30 3.09 -24.00
C TYR A 146 -5.50 4.32 -24.88
N TRP A 147 -6.70 4.52 -25.45
CA TRP A 147 -6.95 5.61 -26.42
C TRP A 147 -7.71 6.81 -25.86
N ASN A 148 -8.44 6.66 -24.75
CA ASN A 148 -9.26 7.77 -24.23
C ASN A 148 -8.45 8.61 -23.22
N SER A 149 -8.11 9.83 -23.61
CA SER A 149 -7.35 10.76 -22.78
C SER A 149 -8.10 11.23 -21.54
N ALA A 150 -9.44 11.32 -21.57
CA ALA A 150 -10.23 11.73 -20.40
C ALA A 150 -10.20 10.66 -19.30
N ILE A 151 -10.32 9.39 -19.69
CA ILE A 151 -10.23 8.25 -18.76
C ILE A 151 -8.81 8.11 -18.21
N GLU A 152 -7.80 8.33 -19.06
CA GLU A 152 -6.41 8.36 -18.63
C GLU A 152 -6.13 9.48 -17.62
N GLN A 153 -6.67 10.69 -17.85
CA GLN A 153 -6.59 11.79 -16.89
C GLN A 153 -7.29 11.46 -15.57
N GLU A 154 -8.47 10.84 -15.64
CA GLU A 154 -9.20 10.40 -14.46
C GLU A 154 -8.41 9.37 -13.65
N TYR A 155 -7.75 8.43 -14.35
CA TYR A 155 -6.86 7.46 -13.73
C TYR A 155 -5.68 8.14 -13.04
N PHE A 156 -5.02 9.10 -13.68
CA PHE A 156 -3.92 9.85 -13.05
C PHE A 156 -4.38 10.76 -11.92
N LYS A 157 -5.62 11.28 -11.94
CA LYS A 157 -6.18 12.01 -10.80
C LYS A 157 -6.26 11.13 -9.55
N ARG A 158 -6.60 9.85 -9.70
CA ARG A 158 -6.67 8.87 -8.59
C ARG A 158 -5.30 8.25 -8.27
N HIS A 159 -4.43 8.19 -9.25
CA HIS A 159 -3.10 7.59 -9.15
C HIS A 159 -2.06 8.55 -9.76
N PRO A 160 -1.74 9.66 -9.08
CA PRO A 160 -0.87 10.73 -9.62
C PRO A 160 0.50 10.20 -10.08
N TYR A 161 1.02 9.19 -9.38
CA TYR A 161 2.30 8.55 -9.71
C TYR A 161 2.14 7.20 -10.45
N GLY A 162 0.90 6.73 -10.66
CA GLY A 162 0.59 5.46 -11.33
C GLY A 162 0.89 5.50 -12.82
N LEU A 163 1.30 4.39 -13.43
CA LEU A 163 1.40 4.27 -14.89
C LEU A 163 0.06 3.81 -15.45
N ASN A 164 -0.27 4.22 -16.67
CA ASN A 164 -1.38 3.62 -17.40
C ASN A 164 -1.16 2.10 -17.41
N PRO A 165 -2.09 1.31 -16.83
CA PRO A 165 -1.87 -0.12 -16.64
C PRO A 165 -1.97 -0.91 -17.95
N VAL A 166 -2.49 -0.30 -19.01
CA VAL A 166 -2.75 -0.95 -20.30
C VAL A 166 -1.68 -0.63 -21.30
N ILE A 167 -1.20 -1.68 -21.98
CA ILE A 167 -0.16 -1.60 -23.00
C ILE A 167 -0.70 -1.99 -24.39
N GLY A 168 -0.03 -1.56 -25.46
CA GLY A 168 -0.56 -1.74 -26.82
C GLY A 168 -0.80 -3.21 -27.20
N ASN A 169 0.05 -4.12 -26.74
CA ASN A 169 -0.14 -5.57 -26.92
C ASN A 169 -1.33 -6.12 -26.11
N ASP A 170 -1.72 -5.51 -24.98
CA ASP A 170 -2.95 -5.90 -24.28
C ASP A 170 -4.19 -5.60 -25.13
N VAL A 171 -4.22 -4.42 -25.77
CA VAL A 171 -5.29 -4.04 -26.69
C VAL A 171 -5.33 -5.00 -27.88
N GLY A 172 -4.19 -5.22 -28.53
CA GLY A 172 -4.08 -6.13 -29.67
C GLY A 172 -4.53 -7.55 -29.33
N PHE A 173 -4.06 -8.11 -28.21
CA PHE A 173 -4.49 -9.41 -27.74
C PHE A 173 -5.99 -9.46 -27.41
N ALA A 174 -6.52 -8.45 -26.71
CA ALA A 174 -7.91 -8.43 -26.31
C ALA A 174 -8.87 -8.41 -27.51
N VAL A 175 -8.57 -7.57 -28.50
CA VAL A 175 -9.33 -7.47 -29.76
C VAL A 175 -9.22 -8.76 -30.57
N HIS A 176 -8.01 -9.30 -30.72
CA HIS A 176 -7.78 -10.58 -31.40
C HIS A 176 -8.56 -11.73 -30.75
N ALA A 177 -8.50 -11.84 -29.43
CA ALA A 177 -9.22 -12.88 -28.68
C ALA A 177 -10.74 -12.75 -28.82
N CYS A 178 -11.27 -11.52 -28.86
CA CYS A 178 -12.68 -11.26 -29.13
C CYS A 178 -13.06 -11.74 -30.53
N PHE A 179 -12.27 -11.38 -31.55
CA PHE A 179 -12.49 -11.80 -32.93
C PHE A 179 -12.42 -13.32 -33.09
N ALA A 180 -11.36 -13.96 -32.59
CA ALA A 180 -11.16 -15.40 -32.70
C ALA A 180 -12.26 -16.21 -31.98
N THR A 181 -12.71 -15.73 -30.81
CA THR A 181 -13.83 -16.36 -30.09
C THR A 181 -15.14 -16.14 -30.85
N GLY A 182 -15.41 -14.94 -31.38
CA GLY A 182 -16.57 -14.66 -32.23
C GLY A 182 -16.60 -15.52 -33.49
N PHE A 183 -15.46 -15.71 -34.14
CA PHE A 183 -15.31 -16.59 -35.29
C PHE A 183 -15.60 -18.06 -34.94
N THR A 184 -15.13 -18.52 -33.77
CA THR A 184 -15.44 -19.87 -33.28
C THR A 184 -16.94 -20.03 -32.99
N ILE A 185 -17.60 -19.01 -32.44
CA ILE A 185 -19.05 -18.98 -32.23
C ILE A 185 -19.78 -19.04 -33.57
N LEU A 186 -19.32 -18.30 -34.59
CA LEU A 186 -19.88 -18.36 -35.94
C LEU A 186 -19.77 -19.78 -36.52
N GLN A 187 -18.63 -20.45 -36.37
CA GLN A 187 -18.49 -21.87 -36.77
C GLN A 187 -19.50 -22.78 -36.08
N CYS A 188 -19.87 -22.50 -34.82
CA CYS A 188 -20.89 -23.27 -34.11
C CYS A 188 -22.31 -23.10 -34.66
N TYR A 189 -22.59 -22.01 -35.37
CA TYR A 189 -23.87 -21.80 -36.07
C TYR A 189 -23.85 -22.36 -37.49
N VAL A 190 -22.68 -22.44 -38.14
CA VAL A 190 -22.54 -22.93 -39.52
C VAL A 190 -22.39 -24.45 -39.59
N TYR A 191 -21.62 -25.04 -38.68
CA TYR A 191 -21.30 -26.47 -38.69
C TYR A 191 -22.24 -27.30 -37.84
N GLU A 192 -22.26 -28.61 -38.10
CA GLU A 192 -23.10 -29.55 -37.35
C GLU A 192 -22.72 -29.55 -35.86
N ASN A 193 -23.71 -29.31 -35.00
CA ASN A 193 -23.52 -29.10 -33.56
C ASN A 193 -24.18 -30.17 -32.69
N GLY A 194 -24.83 -31.18 -33.28
CA GLY A 194 -25.43 -32.31 -32.56
C GLY A 194 -26.53 -31.91 -31.56
N GLY A 195 -27.25 -30.79 -31.81
CA GLY A 195 -28.30 -30.29 -30.92
C GLY A 195 -27.76 -29.61 -29.65
N ASN A 196 -26.48 -29.28 -29.61
CA ASN A 196 -25.87 -28.56 -28.51
C ASN A 196 -26.48 -27.15 -28.39
N SER A 197 -26.82 -26.75 -27.18
CA SER A 197 -27.44 -25.46 -26.89
C SER A 197 -26.92 -24.89 -25.57
N ILE A 198 -27.10 -23.59 -25.37
CA ILE A 198 -26.67 -22.92 -24.15
C ILE A 198 -27.55 -23.39 -22.98
N SER A 199 -26.91 -23.89 -21.92
CA SER A 199 -27.60 -24.39 -20.73
C SER A 199 -28.35 -23.27 -19.99
N LYS A 200 -29.38 -23.64 -19.23
CA LYS A 200 -30.13 -22.68 -18.39
C LYS A 200 -29.21 -21.99 -17.38
N THR A 201 -28.23 -22.71 -16.83
CA THR A 201 -27.24 -22.19 -15.89
C THR A 201 -26.34 -21.16 -16.56
N ALA A 202 -25.81 -21.46 -17.75
CA ALA A 202 -25.00 -20.50 -18.49
C ALA A 202 -25.82 -19.26 -18.89
N LYS A 203 -27.07 -19.42 -19.32
CA LYS A 203 -27.99 -18.29 -19.57
C LYS A 203 -28.17 -17.41 -18.34
N ALA A 204 -28.38 -18.00 -17.16
CA ALA A 204 -28.52 -17.24 -15.91
C ALA A 204 -27.25 -16.44 -15.57
N ILE A 205 -26.06 -17.06 -15.74
CA ILE A 205 -24.76 -16.38 -15.54
C ILE A 205 -24.58 -15.22 -16.54
N ILE A 206 -24.91 -15.45 -17.81
CA ILE A 206 -24.84 -14.45 -18.87
C ILE A 206 -25.77 -13.27 -18.56
N ILE A 207 -27.02 -13.56 -18.20
CA ILE A 207 -28.02 -12.54 -17.83
C ILE A 207 -27.54 -11.74 -16.62
N LEU A 208 -26.96 -12.40 -15.61
CA LEU A 208 -26.39 -11.72 -14.44
C LEU A 208 -25.25 -10.77 -14.84
N TYR A 209 -24.32 -11.20 -15.71
CA TYR A 209 -23.26 -10.31 -16.19
C TYR A 209 -23.83 -9.11 -16.96
N PHE A 210 -24.83 -9.32 -17.83
CA PHE A 210 -25.48 -8.22 -18.52
C PHE A 210 -26.17 -7.25 -17.56
N HIS A 211 -26.84 -7.74 -16.51
CA HIS A 211 -27.44 -6.88 -15.49
C HIS A 211 -26.39 -6.04 -14.75
N ILE A 212 -25.24 -6.64 -14.39
CA ILE A 212 -24.15 -5.91 -13.75
C ILE A 212 -23.57 -4.83 -14.68
N ILE A 213 -23.37 -5.15 -15.96
CA ILE A 213 -22.86 -4.20 -16.97
C ILE A 213 -23.83 -3.05 -17.16
N ILE A 214 -25.12 -3.35 -17.36
CA ILE A 214 -26.18 -2.35 -17.56
C ILE A 214 -26.31 -1.49 -16.31
N GLY A 215 -26.37 -2.10 -15.12
CA GLY A 215 -26.43 -1.36 -13.86
C GLY A 215 -25.26 -0.40 -13.68
N ALA A 216 -24.03 -0.86 -13.95
CA ALA A 216 -22.84 -0.01 -13.88
C ALA A 216 -22.87 1.13 -14.93
N ALA A 217 -23.33 0.86 -16.15
CA ALA A 217 -23.48 1.87 -17.20
C ALA A 217 -24.55 2.92 -16.82
N CYS A 218 -25.70 2.48 -16.28
CA CYS A 218 -26.73 3.38 -15.78
C CYS A 218 -26.21 4.26 -14.63
N SER A 219 -25.43 3.72 -13.71
CA SER A 219 -24.84 4.49 -12.61
C SER A 219 -23.90 5.60 -13.08
N VAL A 220 -23.18 5.40 -14.19
CA VAL A 220 -22.40 6.46 -14.84
C VAL A 220 -23.31 7.52 -15.48
N TRP A 221 -24.40 7.08 -16.11
CA TRP A 221 -25.39 7.99 -16.72
C TRP A 221 -26.05 8.93 -15.70
N PHE A 222 -26.32 8.45 -14.49
CA PHE A 222 -26.85 9.24 -13.38
C PHE A 222 -25.77 9.98 -12.57
N TRP A 223 -24.54 10.10 -13.11
CA TRP A 223 -23.42 10.83 -12.50
C TRP A 223 -23.03 10.35 -11.09
N SER A 224 -23.48 9.15 -10.71
CA SER A 224 -23.15 8.53 -9.41
C SER A 224 -21.79 7.83 -9.45
N TYR A 225 -21.31 7.47 -10.65
CA TYR A 225 -20.02 6.82 -10.90
C TYR A 225 -19.29 7.50 -12.05
N HIS A 226 -17.96 7.41 -12.05
CA HIS A 226 -17.17 7.87 -13.18
C HIS A 226 -16.92 6.75 -14.20
N TRP A 227 -16.52 7.12 -15.42
CA TRP A 227 -16.26 6.17 -16.51
C TRP A 227 -15.17 5.15 -16.17
N LEU A 228 -14.14 5.56 -15.41
CA LEU A 228 -13.11 4.64 -14.96
C LEU A 228 -13.65 3.52 -14.04
N ASP A 229 -14.67 3.81 -13.23
CA ASP A 229 -15.28 2.79 -12.36
C ASP A 229 -16.04 1.75 -13.16
N PHE A 230 -16.79 2.18 -14.18
CA PHE A 230 -17.43 1.28 -15.12
C PHE A 230 -16.43 0.36 -15.83
N LEU A 231 -15.30 0.91 -16.28
CA LEU A 231 -14.22 0.11 -16.85
C LEU A 231 -13.65 -0.90 -15.85
N TYR A 232 -13.49 -0.54 -14.57
CA TYR A 232 -13.09 -1.52 -13.55
C TYR A 232 -14.11 -2.64 -13.38
N VAL A 233 -15.42 -2.36 -13.44
CA VAL A 233 -16.45 -3.41 -13.44
C VAL A 233 -16.24 -4.39 -14.60
N LEU A 234 -15.99 -3.89 -15.82
CA LEU A 234 -15.69 -4.74 -16.98
C LEU A 234 -14.44 -5.60 -16.77
N SER A 235 -13.40 -5.04 -16.16
CA SER A 235 -12.19 -5.78 -15.80
C SER A 235 -12.47 -6.92 -14.80
N TYR A 236 -13.32 -6.69 -13.80
CA TYR A 236 -13.74 -7.72 -12.85
C TYR A 236 -14.59 -8.81 -13.50
N ILE A 237 -15.45 -8.47 -14.47
CA ILE A 237 -16.20 -9.45 -15.25
C ILE A 237 -15.25 -10.32 -16.09
N LYS A 238 -14.20 -9.73 -16.70
CA LYS A 238 -13.16 -10.52 -17.37
C LYS A 238 -12.48 -11.50 -16.40
N LEU A 239 -12.18 -11.06 -15.18
CA LEU A 239 -11.59 -11.92 -14.17
C LEU A 239 -12.53 -13.07 -13.80
N SER A 240 -13.81 -12.79 -13.53
CA SER A 240 -14.78 -13.82 -13.14
C SER A 240 -15.05 -14.82 -14.27
N THR A 241 -15.21 -14.35 -15.50
CA THR A 241 -15.39 -15.24 -16.68
C THR A 241 -14.19 -16.15 -16.87
N THR A 242 -12.97 -15.69 -16.57
CA THR A 242 -11.76 -16.52 -16.66
C THR A 242 -11.78 -17.67 -15.65
N LEU A 243 -12.38 -17.48 -14.47
CA LEU A 243 -12.54 -18.52 -13.45
C LEU A 243 -13.67 -19.51 -13.79
N VAL A 244 -14.77 -19.02 -14.35
CA VAL A 244 -15.99 -19.83 -14.52
C VAL A 244 -16.05 -20.55 -15.87
N LYS A 245 -15.49 -19.99 -16.94
CA LYS A 245 -15.71 -20.46 -18.32
C LYS A 245 -15.37 -21.92 -18.56
N TYR A 246 -14.39 -22.48 -17.85
CA TYR A 246 -13.90 -23.84 -18.12
C TYR A 246 -14.75 -24.94 -17.49
N PHE A 247 -15.57 -24.63 -16.48
CA PHE A 247 -16.42 -25.65 -15.83
C PHE A 247 -17.39 -26.34 -16.79
N PRO A 248 -18.14 -25.63 -17.66
CA PRO A 248 -19.04 -26.28 -18.60
C PRO A 248 -18.34 -27.24 -19.57
N GLN A 249 -17.16 -26.89 -20.06
CA GLN A 249 -16.40 -27.76 -20.97
C GLN A 249 -15.85 -28.99 -20.24
N ALA A 250 -15.31 -28.81 -19.03
CA ALA A 250 -14.82 -29.92 -18.22
C ALA A 250 -15.96 -30.89 -17.88
N TYR A 251 -17.12 -30.36 -17.49
CA TYR A 251 -18.31 -31.17 -17.21
C TYR A 251 -18.82 -31.91 -18.45
N MET A 252 -18.84 -31.26 -19.63
CA MET A 252 -19.22 -31.92 -20.89
C MET A 252 -18.27 -33.07 -21.23
N ASN A 253 -16.96 -32.86 -21.10
CA ASN A 253 -15.96 -33.90 -21.35
C ASN A 253 -16.11 -35.08 -20.36
N TYR A 254 -16.38 -34.78 -19.08
CA TYR A 254 -16.69 -35.78 -18.07
C TYR A 254 -17.95 -36.57 -18.44
N LYS A 255 -19.06 -35.90 -18.81
CA LYS A 255 -20.30 -36.59 -19.17
C LYS A 255 -20.13 -37.49 -20.41
N ARG A 256 -19.33 -37.07 -21.37
CA ARG A 256 -19.07 -37.81 -22.63
C ARG A 256 -17.98 -38.87 -22.52
N GLN A 257 -17.17 -38.82 -21.45
CA GLN A 257 -15.96 -39.64 -21.32
C GLN A 257 -15.02 -39.52 -22.54
N SER A 258 -15.01 -38.33 -23.17
CA SER A 258 -14.24 -38.06 -24.38
C SER A 258 -13.91 -36.58 -24.48
N THR A 259 -12.70 -36.28 -24.96
CA THR A 259 -12.24 -34.92 -25.29
C THR A 259 -12.30 -34.64 -26.81
N GLU A 260 -12.87 -35.57 -27.57
CA GLU A 260 -12.94 -35.45 -29.02
C GLU A 260 -13.79 -34.24 -29.44
N GLY A 261 -13.22 -33.40 -30.31
CA GLY A 261 -13.83 -32.15 -30.78
C GLY A 261 -13.45 -30.92 -29.95
N PHE A 262 -12.62 -31.10 -28.92
CA PHE A 262 -12.02 -30.02 -28.16
C PHE A 262 -10.50 -30.00 -28.30
N ALA A 263 -9.96 -28.94 -28.90
CA ALA A 263 -8.52 -28.78 -29.13
C ALA A 263 -7.79 -28.47 -27.81
N ILE A 264 -7.16 -29.50 -27.23
CA ILE A 264 -6.42 -29.38 -25.97
C ILE A 264 -5.20 -28.44 -26.06
N MET A 265 -4.64 -28.28 -27.27
CA MET A 265 -3.49 -27.41 -27.52
C MET A 265 -3.73 -25.97 -27.05
N ASN A 266 -4.96 -25.47 -27.15
CA ASN A 266 -5.34 -24.16 -26.63
C ASN A 266 -5.03 -24.04 -25.12
N ARG A 267 -5.35 -25.08 -24.33
CA ARG A 267 -5.11 -25.09 -22.88
C ARG A 267 -3.62 -25.16 -22.55
N LEU A 268 -2.86 -25.93 -23.32
CA LEU A 268 -1.40 -26.02 -23.13
C LEU A 268 -0.74 -24.66 -23.40
N LEU A 269 -1.18 -23.95 -24.43
CA LEU A 269 -0.70 -22.61 -24.75
C LEU A 269 -1.16 -21.56 -23.73
N ASP A 270 -2.36 -21.69 -23.18
CA ASP A 270 -2.82 -20.86 -22.05
C ASP A 270 -1.92 -21.02 -20.81
N ILE A 271 -1.62 -22.27 -20.44
CA ILE A 271 -0.73 -22.59 -19.31
C ILE A 271 0.68 -22.07 -19.59
N ALA A 272 1.22 -22.34 -20.78
CA ALA A 272 2.54 -21.87 -21.18
C ALA A 272 2.63 -20.34 -21.10
N GLY A 273 1.63 -19.62 -21.64
CA GLY A 273 1.57 -18.17 -21.55
C GLY A 273 1.50 -17.66 -20.11
N GLY A 274 0.73 -18.33 -19.24
CA GLY A 274 0.68 -18.03 -17.81
C GLY A 274 2.04 -18.20 -17.11
N LEU A 275 2.74 -19.31 -17.38
CA LEU A 275 4.06 -19.59 -16.82
C LEU A 275 5.12 -18.58 -17.29
N PHE A 276 5.14 -18.26 -18.58
CA PHE A 276 6.01 -17.22 -19.13
C PHE A 276 5.70 -15.83 -18.56
N GLY A 277 4.43 -15.51 -18.32
CA GLY A 277 4.03 -14.27 -17.64
C GLY A 277 4.59 -14.18 -16.22
N ILE A 278 4.51 -15.26 -15.44
CA ILE A 278 5.11 -15.34 -14.10
C ILE A 278 6.63 -15.21 -14.19
N LEU A 279 7.27 -15.89 -15.13
CA LEU A 279 8.72 -15.81 -15.34
C LEU A 279 9.16 -14.37 -15.67
N GLN A 280 8.41 -13.67 -16.54
CA GLN A 280 8.65 -12.26 -16.84
C GLN A 280 8.58 -11.40 -15.56
N MET A 281 7.59 -11.64 -14.70
CA MET A 281 7.46 -10.93 -13.43
C MET A 281 8.65 -11.18 -12.50
N VAL A 282 9.15 -12.41 -12.42
CA VAL A 282 10.32 -12.77 -11.61
C VAL A 282 11.58 -12.08 -12.14
N ILE A 283 11.80 -12.10 -13.46
CA ILE A 283 12.94 -11.42 -14.09
C ILE A 283 12.89 -9.91 -13.86
N ASN A 284 11.71 -9.31 -14.04
CA ASN A 284 11.51 -7.89 -13.77
C ASN A 284 11.74 -7.56 -12.29
N ALA A 285 11.21 -8.36 -11.36
CA ALA A 285 11.48 -8.16 -9.93
C ALA A 285 12.99 -8.26 -9.64
N TRP A 286 13.68 -9.24 -10.20
CA TRP A 286 15.13 -9.36 -10.00
C TRP A 286 15.91 -8.17 -10.58
N ASN A 287 15.54 -7.71 -11.77
CA ASN A 287 16.25 -6.64 -12.48
C ASN A 287 16.00 -5.26 -11.87
N PHE A 288 14.87 -5.06 -11.17
CA PHE A 288 14.43 -3.76 -10.64
C PHE A 288 14.30 -3.69 -9.11
N VAL A 289 14.35 -4.80 -8.36
CA VAL A 289 14.11 -4.83 -6.89
C VAL A 289 15.36 -5.24 -6.09
N LYS A 290 16.48 -5.62 -6.72
CA LYS A 290 17.65 -6.12 -5.98
C LYS A 290 18.67 -5.03 -5.63
N SER A 291 18.62 -4.54 -4.39
CA SER A 291 19.78 -3.97 -3.67
C SER A 291 19.59 -4.05 -2.14
N SER A 292 19.77 -5.24 -1.55
CA SER A 292 20.11 -5.36 -0.12
C SER A 292 21.43 -6.11 0.14
N LEU A 293 22.20 -6.38 -0.91
CA LEU A 293 23.53 -6.99 -0.79
C LEU A 293 24.48 -6.16 -1.64
N GLY A 294 25.50 -5.63 -0.99
CA GLY A 294 26.48 -4.73 -1.57
C GLY A 294 27.05 -5.28 -2.86
N ASN A 295 26.92 -4.50 -3.92
CA ASN A 295 27.98 -4.24 -4.88
C ASN A 295 27.58 -3.03 -5.72
N GLN A 296 28.44 -2.00 -5.71
CA GLN A 296 28.37 -0.91 -6.67
C GLN A 296 28.66 -1.50 -8.06
N ILE A 297 27.68 -1.46 -8.96
CA ILE A 297 27.91 -1.78 -10.37
C ILE A 297 27.84 -0.47 -11.16
N ARG A 298 28.98 -0.08 -11.73
CA ARG A 298 29.06 0.93 -12.79
C ARG A 298 28.43 0.33 -14.05
N THR A 299 27.33 0.89 -14.55
CA THR A 299 27.02 0.82 -15.98
C THR A 299 26.67 2.21 -16.51
N PRO A 300 27.45 2.75 -17.46
CA PRO A 300 27.10 3.94 -18.20
C PRO A 300 26.37 3.53 -19.47
N GLN A 301 25.15 4.02 -19.70
CA GLN A 301 24.65 4.38 -21.03
C GLN A 301 23.26 4.99 -20.89
N GLY A 302 23.21 6.31 -21.08
CA GLY A 302 21.97 7.08 -21.03
C GLY A 302 21.14 6.82 -22.28
N PHE A 303 19.90 6.40 -22.10
CA PHE A 303 18.87 6.56 -23.13
C PHE A 303 18.47 8.03 -23.17
N THR A 304 18.49 8.66 -24.34
CA THR A 304 18.01 10.03 -24.56
C THR A 304 16.50 9.98 -24.82
N ARG A 305 15.68 10.51 -23.92
CA ARG A 305 14.23 10.68 -24.15
C ARG A 305 13.90 12.17 -24.05
N SER A 306 13.72 12.82 -25.20
CA SER A 306 13.22 14.19 -25.26
C SER A 306 11.83 14.24 -24.62
N LEU A 307 11.52 15.20 -23.73
CA LEU A 307 10.13 15.53 -23.43
C LEU A 307 9.53 16.02 -24.75
N HIS A 308 8.69 15.21 -25.35
CA HIS A 308 7.42 15.72 -25.81
C HIS A 308 6.41 15.24 -24.80
N LEU A 309 5.41 16.05 -24.46
CA LEU A 309 4.25 15.61 -23.69
C LEU A 309 3.53 14.49 -24.48
N LYS A 310 4.03 13.26 -24.35
CA LYS A 310 3.43 12.00 -24.81
C LYS A 310 3.63 10.95 -23.72
N PRO A 311 2.67 10.03 -23.52
CA PRO A 311 2.67 9.13 -22.38
C PRO A 311 3.97 8.29 -22.27
N PRO A 312 4.42 7.97 -21.04
CA PRO A 312 5.63 7.19 -20.83
C PRO A 312 5.47 5.75 -21.34
N ALA A 313 6.47 5.28 -22.10
CA ALA A 313 6.60 3.88 -22.47
C ALA A 313 6.94 3.04 -21.22
N LEU A 314 5.92 2.32 -20.76
CA LEU A 314 5.87 0.93 -20.29
C LEU A 314 7.10 0.34 -19.58
N ALA A 315 6.91 0.08 -18.29
CA ALA A 315 7.22 -1.24 -17.75
C ALA A 315 6.06 -1.61 -16.82
N GLY A 316 5.34 -2.67 -17.18
CA GLY A 316 4.21 -3.21 -16.46
C GLY A 316 4.60 -3.96 -15.19
N HIS A 317 3.56 -4.49 -14.53
CA HIS A 317 3.53 -5.14 -13.22
C HIS A 317 3.58 -4.15 -12.05
N SER A 318 2.41 -3.85 -11.44
CA SER A 318 1.76 -4.73 -10.45
C SER A 318 0.75 -3.97 -9.57
N LYS A 319 -0.43 -3.63 -10.10
CA LYS A 319 -1.52 -3.05 -9.28
C LYS A 319 -1.87 -3.96 -8.09
N TRP A 320 -1.85 -5.28 -8.28
CA TRP A 320 -2.08 -6.26 -7.21
C TRP A 320 -0.97 -6.30 -6.16
N GLN A 321 0.32 -6.13 -6.53
CA GLN A 321 1.38 -6.11 -5.51
C GLN A 321 1.33 -4.82 -4.69
N ASN A 322 1.04 -3.67 -5.30
CA ASN A 322 0.86 -2.43 -4.55
C ASN A 322 -0.37 -2.50 -3.62
N ILE A 323 -1.51 -3.00 -4.12
CA ILE A 323 -2.70 -3.21 -3.29
C ILE A 323 -2.42 -4.25 -2.19
N ARG A 324 -1.67 -5.32 -2.48
CA ARG A 324 -1.29 -6.33 -1.48
C ARG A 324 -0.36 -5.77 -0.43
N HIS A 325 0.63 -4.97 -0.79
CA HIS A 325 1.53 -4.31 0.15
C HIS A 325 0.78 -3.30 1.02
N ILE A 326 -0.05 -2.43 0.42
CA ILE A 326 -0.88 -1.47 1.15
C ILE A 326 -1.86 -2.20 2.08
N LYS A 327 -2.50 -3.28 1.60
CA LYS A 327 -3.41 -4.09 2.41
C LYS A 327 -2.67 -4.83 3.52
N ALA A 328 -1.51 -5.42 3.26
CA ALA A 328 -0.71 -6.10 4.27
C ALA A 328 -0.21 -5.13 5.35
N LEU A 329 0.16 -3.90 4.98
CA LEU A 329 0.52 -2.84 5.93
C LEU A 329 -0.70 -2.40 6.75
N ASN A 330 -1.85 -2.18 6.12
CA ASN A 330 -3.08 -1.79 6.82
C ASN A 330 -3.63 -2.89 7.72
N ASP A 331 -3.60 -4.15 7.26
CA ASP A 331 -3.98 -5.32 8.04
C ASP A 331 -2.98 -5.52 9.20
N GLY A 332 -1.69 -5.27 8.96
CA GLY A 332 -0.64 -5.23 9.98
C GLY A 332 -0.92 -4.19 11.07
N ARG A 333 -1.22 -2.94 10.68
CA ARG A 333 -1.58 -1.83 11.59
C ARG A 333 -2.86 -2.11 12.38
N LYS A 334 -3.88 -2.69 11.73
CA LYS A 334 -5.10 -3.13 12.43
C LYS A 334 -4.82 -4.26 13.42
N SER A 335 -3.96 -5.21 13.05
CA SER A 335 -3.61 -6.33 13.93
C SER A 335 -2.86 -5.86 15.18
N THR A 336 -1.95 -4.89 15.05
CA THR A 336 -1.23 -4.26 16.18
C THR A 336 -2.19 -3.50 17.08
N LEU A 337 -3.10 -2.72 16.51
CA LEU A 337 -4.14 -2.02 17.27
C LEU A 337 -5.03 -3.00 18.06
N PHE A 338 -5.41 -4.12 17.44
CA PHE A 338 -6.21 -5.15 18.11
C PHE A 338 -5.47 -5.85 19.24
N ILE A 339 -4.15 -6.03 19.12
CA ILE A 339 -3.31 -6.56 20.21
C ILE A 339 -3.31 -5.59 21.40
N LYS A 340 -3.18 -4.27 21.16
CA LYS A 340 -3.22 -3.24 22.22
C LYS A 340 -4.58 -3.21 22.95
N LEU A 341 -5.68 -3.19 22.20
CA LEU A 341 -7.04 -3.24 22.76
C LEU A 341 -7.31 -4.54 23.53
N ALA A 342 -6.82 -5.69 23.02
CA ALA A 342 -6.91 -6.96 23.71
C ALA A 342 -6.20 -6.96 25.06
N ARG A 343 -5.05 -6.28 25.16
CA ARG A 343 -4.32 -6.11 26.42
C ARG A 343 -5.06 -5.20 27.39
N GLN A 344 -5.55 -4.04 26.96
CA GLN A 344 -6.32 -3.13 27.82
C GLN A 344 -7.52 -3.85 28.45
N MET A 345 -8.24 -4.66 27.67
CA MET A 345 -9.30 -5.52 28.21
C MET A 345 -8.77 -6.49 29.27
N ARG A 346 -7.61 -7.13 29.07
CA ARG A 346 -7.01 -8.04 30.07
C ARG A 346 -6.60 -7.33 31.37
N LEU A 347 -6.01 -6.14 31.27
CA LEU A 347 -5.64 -5.33 32.45
C LEU A 347 -6.89 -4.90 33.23
N ALA A 348 -7.93 -4.43 32.53
CA ALA A 348 -9.21 -4.09 33.16
C ALA A 348 -9.85 -5.31 33.84
N MET A 349 -9.83 -6.48 33.19
CA MET A 349 -10.33 -7.72 33.78
C MET A 349 -9.54 -8.19 35.00
N GLN A 350 -8.23 -7.93 35.05
CA GLN A 350 -7.39 -8.24 36.21
C GLN A 350 -7.70 -7.33 37.41
N ALA A 351 -8.03 -6.06 37.16
CA ALA A 351 -8.36 -5.09 38.21
C ALA A 351 -9.80 -5.24 38.77
N GLY A 352 -10.79 -5.50 37.91
CA GLY A 352 -12.21 -5.48 38.27
C GLY A 352 -13.02 -6.73 37.92
N GLY A 353 -12.36 -7.81 37.47
CA GLY A 353 -13.00 -9.06 37.07
C GLY A 353 -13.54 -9.08 35.62
N PRO A 354 -13.92 -10.25 35.10
CA PRO A 354 -14.25 -10.46 33.67
C PRO A 354 -15.67 -10.05 33.26
N ASN A 355 -16.49 -9.51 34.18
CA ASN A 355 -17.88 -9.15 33.88
C ASN A 355 -18.02 -7.66 33.52
N PRO A 356 -18.35 -7.31 32.27
CA PRO A 356 -18.48 -5.91 31.84
C PRO A 356 -19.62 -5.13 32.52
N ALA A 357 -20.63 -5.82 33.07
CA ALA A 357 -21.73 -5.16 33.78
C ALA A 357 -21.31 -4.63 35.16
N VAL A 358 -20.28 -5.23 35.76
CA VAL A 358 -19.76 -4.87 37.08
C VAL A 358 -18.50 -4.00 36.94
N ASN A 359 -17.71 -4.24 35.90
CA ASN A 359 -16.43 -3.58 35.68
C ASN A 359 -16.54 -2.42 34.66
N ALA A 360 -16.63 -1.19 35.17
CA ALA A 360 -16.79 0.00 34.34
C ALA A 360 -15.58 0.27 33.41
N THR A 361 -14.36 -0.05 33.84
CA THR A 361 -13.15 0.14 33.02
C THR A 361 -13.09 -0.88 31.87
N LEU A 362 -13.52 -2.11 32.12
CA LEU A 362 -13.66 -3.14 31.07
C LEU A 362 -14.72 -2.74 30.03
N ARG A 363 -15.85 -2.18 30.47
CA ARG A 363 -16.89 -1.68 29.56
C ARG A 363 -16.35 -0.59 28.64
N ALA A 364 -15.64 0.39 29.20
CA ALA A 364 -15.02 1.46 28.40
C ALA A 364 -14.02 0.90 27.35
N ALA A 365 -13.19 -0.08 27.73
CA ALA A 365 -12.25 -0.73 26.82
C ALA A 365 -12.95 -1.53 25.70
N ILE A 366 -14.08 -2.20 26.01
CA ILE A 366 -14.91 -2.89 25.01
C ILE A 366 -15.53 -1.88 24.04
N ASP A 367 -16.07 -0.78 24.54
CA ASP A 367 -16.66 0.27 23.71
C ASP A 367 -15.63 0.91 22.78
N GLU A 368 -14.39 1.12 23.25
CA GLU A 368 -13.28 1.56 22.42
C GLU A 368 -12.92 0.54 21.33
N ALA A 369 -12.84 -0.74 21.69
CA ALA A 369 -12.57 -1.81 20.72
C ALA A 369 -13.64 -1.89 19.63
N LEU A 370 -14.91 -1.70 19.99
CA LEU A 370 -16.03 -1.63 19.04
C LEU A 370 -15.93 -0.41 18.14
N LYS A 371 -15.61 0.77 18.68
CA LYS A 371 -15.36 1.99 17.90
C LYS A 371 -14.22 1.80 16.88
N LYS A 372 -13.22 0.98 17.19
CA LYS A 372 -12.10 0.63 16.28
C LYS A 372 -12.40 -0.56 15.35
N ASN A 373 -13.66 -0.99 15.25
CA ASN A 373 -14.11 -2.10 14.39
C ASN A 373 -13.51 -3.47 14.73
N MET A 374 -13.22 -3.74 16.00
CA MET A 374 -12.86 -5.10 16.43
C MET A 374 -14.10 -6.02 16.35
N PRO A 375 -14.00 -7.23 15.75
CA PRO A 375 -15.13 -8.16 15.69
C PRO A 375 -15.60 -8.62 17.07
N ASN A 376 -16.93 -8.68 17.27
CA ASN A 376 -17.54 -9.16 18.51
C ASN A 376 -17.08 -10.58 18.89
N SER A 377 -16.85 -11.46 17.91
CA SER A 377 -16.33 -12.81 18.17
C SER A 377 -14.94 -12.80 18.80
N THR A 378 -14.08 -11.84 18.42
CA THR A 378 -12.74 -11.66 19.00
C THR A 378 -12.84 -11.17 20.45
N ILE A 379 -13.70 -10.18 20.72
CA ILE A 379 -13.95 -9.65 22.06
C ILE A 379 -14.46 -10.76 22.99
N GLN A 380 -15.48 -11.51 22.54
CA GLN A 380 -16.03 -12.63 23.31
C GLN A 380 -14.99 -13.75 23.53
N GLY A 381 -14.13 -14.00 22.55
CA GLY A 381 -13.00 -14.94 22.69
C GLY A 381 -12.01 -14.51 23.77
N ILE A 382 -11.69 -13.21 23.85
CA ILE A 382 -10.79 -12.65 24.88
C ILE A 382 -11.42 -12.78 26.27
N LEU A 383 -12.69 -12.39 26.42
CA LEU A 383 -13.44 -12.48 27.68
C LEU A 383 -13.52 -13.93 28.17
N LYS A 384 -13.89 -14.87 27.28
CA LYS A 384 -14.01 -16.30 27.62
C LYS A 384 -12.65 -16.88 28.02
N LYS A 385 -11.58 -16.55 27.29
CA LYS A 385 -10.23 -17.05 27.58
C LYS A 385 -9.76 -16.58 28.96
N PHE A 386 -10.01 -15.33 29.31
CA PHE A 386 -9.68 -14.79 30.64
C PHE A 386 -10.53 -15.43 31.75
N ALA A 387 -11.84 -15.60 31.52
CA ALA A 387 -12.74 -16.24 32.47
C ALA A 387 -12.35 -17.71 32.76
N THR A 388 -11.83 -18.44 31.77
CA THR A 388 -11.39 -19.83 31.95
C THR A 388 -9.97 -19.99 32.52
N GLN A 389 -9.10 -18.98 32.40
CA GLN A 389 -7.69 -19.04 32.84
C GLN A 389 -7.46 -18.39 34.22
N GLN A 390 -8.48 -18.43 35.08
CA GLN A 390 -8.67 -17.59 36.27
C GLN A 390 -7.58 -17.64 37.38
N SER A 391 -6.41 -18.28 37.22
CA SER A 391 -5.44 -18.39 38.35
C SER A 391 -3.91 -18.39 38.10
N ALA A 392 -3.35 -18.25 36.90
CA ALA A 392 -1.86 -18.35 36.78
C ALA A 392 -1.14 -17.28 35.95
N ALA A 393 -1.83 -16.53 35.09
CA ALA A 393 -1.20 -15.61 34.15
C ALA A 393 -1.55 -14.15 34.46
N GLN A 394 -1.00 -13.60 35.54
CA GLN A 394 -1.09 -12.16 35.80
C GLN A 394 -0.20 -11.43 34.79
N LEU A 395 -0.77 -10.43 34.09
CA LEU A 395 0.03 -9.50 33.30
C LEU A 395 0.88 -8.70 34.28
N LYS A 396 2.20 -8.76 34.13
CA LYS A 396 3.15 -7.98 34.92
C LYS A 396 3.87 -6.99 34.02
N LYS A 397 4.12 -5.79 34.56
CA LYS A 397 4.96 -4.77 33.91
C LYS A 397 6.42 -5.20 34.01
N PHE A 398 7.12 -5.20 32.89
CA PHE A 398 8.57 -5.39 32.80
C PHE A 398 9.15 -4.28 31.92
N THR A 399 10.37 -3.85 32.23
CA THR A 399 11.10 -2.90 31.38
C THR A 399 12.31 -3.62 30.81
N VAL A 400 12.55 -3.46 29.52
CA VAL A 400 13.68 -4.06 28.81
C VAL A 400 14.44 -2.99 28.06
N GLU A 401 15.75 -3.01 28.25
CA GLU A 401 16.67 -1.99 27.77
C GLU A 401 17.45 -2.51 26.56
N ILE A 402 17.46 -1.73 25.48
CA ILE A 402 17.97 -2.13 24.18
C ILE A 402 18.89 -1.04 23.64
N LYS A 403 19.99 -1.47 23.03
CA LYS A 403 20.83 -0.63 22.19
C LYS A 403 20.74 -1.12 20.75
N ALA A 404 20.24 -0.27 19.88
CA ALA A 404 20.04 -0.54 18.46
C ALA A 404 21.04 0.23 17.60
N PHE A 405 21.62 -0.45 16.61
CA PHE A 405 22.58 0.14 15.65
C PHE A 405 23.73 0.91 16.32
N ASP A 406 24.18 0.46 17.49
CA ASP A 406 25.25 1.04 18.33
C ASP A 406 25.07 2.48 18.83
N GLN A 407 24.06 3.21 18.37
CA GLN A 407 23.84 4.62 18.72
C GLN A 407 22.47 4.87 19.36
N VAL A 408 21.45 4.11 18.98
CA VAL A 408 20.07 4.30 19.46
C VAL A 408 19.87 3.58 20.78
N ASN A 409 19.49 4.32 21.81
CA ASN A 409 19.08 3.77 23.08
C ASN A 409 17.55 3.67 23.09
N LEU A 410 17.04 2.51 23.50
CA LEU A 410 15.62 2.19 23.48
C LEU A 410 15.21 1.53 24.80
N ILE A 411 14.16 2.04 25.42
CA ILE A 411 13.47 1.43 26.55
C ILE A 411 12.14 0.88 26.04
N CYS A 412 11.94 -0.43 26.20
CA CYS A 412 10.68 -1.11 25.90
C CYS A 412 9.94 -1.42 27.21
N VAL A 413 8.73 -0.89 27.35
CA VAL A 413 7.81 -1.26 28.42
C VAL A 413 6.95 -2.43 27.95
N LEU A 414 6.97 -3.51 28.71
CA LEU A 414 6.30 -4.76 28.40
C LEU A 414 5.24 -5.07 29.46
N TYR A 415 4.10 -5.60 29.01
CA TYR A 415 3.08 -6.18 29.88
C TYR A 415 2.78 -7.59 29.39
N THR A 416 3.30 -8.58 30.12
CA THR A 416 3.19 -9.98 29.70
C THR A 416 3.16 -10.91 30.90
N ASP A 417 2.50 -12.05 30.73
CA ASP A 417 2.52 -13.21 31.62
C ASP A 417 3.66 -14.18 31.26
N ARG A 418 4.32 -14.00 30.10
CA ARG A 418 5.33 -14.91 29.53
C ARG A 418 6.63 -14.18 29.20
N PHE A 419 7.16 -13.43 30.16
CA PHE A 419 8.35 -12.59 29.99
C PHE A 419 9.55 -13.32 29.36
N THR A 420 9.90 -14.51 29.85
CA THR A 420 11.06 -15.27 29.33
C THR A 420 10.91 -15.62 27.85
N GLN A 421 9.70 -16.00 27.43
CA GLN A 421 9.42 -16.33 26.02
C GLN A 421 9.49 -15.08 25.14
N LEU A 422 8.85 -13.99 25.58
CA LEU A 422 8.86 -12.72 24.85
C LEU A 422 10.30 -12.16 24.74
N LYS A 423 11.09 -12.24 25.80
CA LYS A 423 12.50 -11.79 25.80
C LYS A 423 13.36 -12.59 24.81
N MET A 424 13.12 -13.89 24.64
CA MET A 424 13.82 -14.70 23.63
C MET A 424 13.42 -14.34 22.19
N GLU A 425 12.14 -14.07 21.96
CA GLU A 425 11.63 -13.62 20.67
C GLU A 425 12.19 -12.24 20.30
N MET A 426 12.20 -11.32 21.27
CA MET A 426 12.86 -10.02 21.15
C MET A 426 14.36 -10.18 20.86
N ALA A 427 15.10 -11.00 21.60
CA ALA A 427 16.53 -11.26 21.34
C ALA A 427 16.79 -11.72 19.90
N THR A 428 15.96 -12.62 19.38
CA THR A 428 16.09 -13.12 18.01
C THR A 428 15.87 -12.00 16.99
N THR A 429 14.89 -11.14 17.26
CA THR A 429 14.58 -9.99 16.40
C THR A 429 15.68 -8.94 16.47
N LEU A 430 16.18 -8.63 17.66
CA LEU A 430 17.28 -7.69 17.85
C LEU A 430 18.55 -8.13 17.11
N ARG A 431 18.97 -9.39 17.26
CA ARG A 431 20.15 -9.94 16.55
C ARG A 431 20.02 -9.87 15.03
N LYS A 432 18.82 -10.11 14.49
CA LYS A 432 18.55 -9.99 13.04
C LYS A 432 18.63 -8.55 12.51
N ASN A 433 18.53 -7.56 13.39
CA ASN A 433 18.61 -6.13 13.04
C ASN A 433 19.78 -5.44 13.76
N PHE A 434 20.90 -6.16 13.98
CA PHE A 434 22.15 -5.61 14.54
C PHE A 434 21.95 -4.82 15.86
N SER A 435 21.08 -5.32 16.73
CA SER A 435 20.73 -4.69 18.00
C SER A 435 20.84 -5.71 19.12
N ASN A 436 21.07 -5.25 20.35
CA ASN A 436 21.26 -6.12 21.52
C ASN A 436 20.59 -5.52 22.77
N PHE A 437 20.38 -6.36 23.78
CA PHE A 437 20.04 -5.84 25.11
C PHE A 437 21.26 -5.18 25.73
N SER A 438 21.07 -4.01 26.32
CA SER A 438 22.12 -3.19 26.93
C SER A 438 21.51 -2.31 27.99
N GLU A 439 22.24 -2.06 29.07
CA GLU A 439 21.83 -1.11 30.11
C GLU A 439 21.89 0.31 29.53
N VAL A 440 20.74 0.93 29.32
CA VAL A 440 20.59 2.29 28.77
C VAL A 440 19.66 3.16 29.61
N LYS A 441 19.04 2.63 30.68
CA LYS A 441 18.10 3.37 31.54
C LYS A 441 18.69 4.67 32.09
N HIS A 442 19.98 4.69 32.43
CA HIS A 442 20.66 5.89 32.94
C HIS A 442 20.71 7.07 31.95
N MET A 443 20.49 6.81 30.65
CA MET A 443 20.42 7.81 29.59
C MET A 443 19.02 8.45 29.45
N PHE A 444 18.05 8.00 30.26
CA PHE A 444 16.69 8.53 30.30
C PHE A 444 16.37 9.06 31.70
N ASP A 445 15.53 10.07 31.75
CA ASP A 445 14.86 10.53 32.97
C ASP A 445 13.46 9.89 33.02
N GLU A 446 13.17 9.24 34.15
CA GLU A 446 11.92 8.53 34.40
C GLU A 446 10.95 9.52 35.07
N GLN A 447 9.92 9.96 34.33
CA GLN A 447 9.00 11.01 34.77
C GLN A 447 7.55 10.63 34.46
N GLY A 448 6.65 11.02 35.34
CA GLY A 448 5.22 11.09 35.06
C GLY A 448 4.88 12.38 34.35
N TYR A 449 3.89 12.34 33.44
CA TYR A 449 3.35 13.55 32.86
C TYR A 449 1.83 13.53 32.80
N VAL A 450 1.21 14.70 32.96
CA VAL A 450 -0.23 14.92 32.84
C VAL A 450 -0.47 16.01 31.81
N GLU A 451 -1.14 15.68 30.72
CA GLU A 451 -1.57 16.63 29.68
C GLU A 451 -2.99 17.10 29.98
N ALA A 452 -3.16 18.42 30.11
CA ALA A 452 -4.43 19.02 30.43
C ALA A 452 -4.65 20.34 29.69
N ILE A 453 -5.91 20.62 29.37
CA ILE A 453 -6.33 21.86 28.73
C ILE A 453 -6.71 22.88 29.80
N ALA A 454 -6.10 24.07 29.72
CA ALA A 454 -6.46 25.20 30.58
C ALA A 454 -7.81 25.83 30.15
N SER A 455 -8.62 26.24 31.15
CA SER A 455 -9.90 26.90 30.92
C SER A 455 -9.78 28.25 30.20
N GLU A 456 -10.75 28.57 29.32
CA GLU A 456 -10.81 29.80 28.53
C GLU A 456 -10.71 31.10 29.36
N ASN A 457 -11.11 31.07 30.63
CA ASN A 457 -11.14 32.22 31.53
C ASN A 457 -9.76 32.73 32.01
N LYS A 458 -8.67 32.01 31.76
CA LYS A 458 -7.31 32.48 32.11
C LYS A 458 -6.73 33.31 30.95
N ALA A 459 -6.17 34.49 31.24
CA ALA A 459 -5.64 35.40 30.23
C ALA A 459 -4.45 34.78 29.45
N GLU A 460 -4.40 35.06 28.14
CA GLU A 460 -3.51 34.40 27.17
C GLU A 460 -2.03 34.79 27.34
N SER A 461 -1.74 36.03 27.76
CA SER A 461 -0.37 36.52 27.95
C SER A 461 0.32 36.05 29.25
N ASP A 462 -0.46 35.55 30.22
CA ASP A 462 0.01 35.10 31.55
C ASP A 462 -0.22 33.58 31.76
N LEU A 463 -0.49 32.86 30.68
CA LEU A 463 -0.90 31.45 30.74
C LEU A 463 0.18 30.57 31.37
N LEU A 464 1.43 30.69 30.91
CA LEU A 464 2.53 29.87 31.44
C LEU A 464 2.74 30.13 32.93
N SER A 465 2.80 31.40 33.35
CA SER A 465 2.98 31.78 34.76
C SER A 465 1.86 31.28 35.66
N ALA A 466 0.60 31.44 35.23
CA ALA A 466 -0.55 30.96 36.00
C ALA A 466 -0.55 29.43 36.11
N CYS A 467 -0.19 28.73 35.04
CA CYS A 467 -0.06 27.28 35.05
C CYS A 467 1.12 26.79 35.88
N THR A 468 2.23 27.53 35.94
CA THR A 468 3.36 27.22 36.83
C THR A 468 2.97 27.36 38.30
N GLU A 469 2.17 28.36 38.67
CA GLU A 469 1.66 28.50 40.04
C GLU A 469 0.73 27.33 40.42
N ASP A 470 -0.21 26.99 39.54
CA ASP A 470 -1.11 25.84 39.73
C ASP A 470 -0.35 24.50 39.78
N ALA A 471 0.73 24.37 39.01
CA ALA A 471 1.60 23.20 39.01
C ALA A 471 2.27 22.99 40.36
N ILE A 472 2.77 24.07 40.96
CA ILE A 472 3.38 24.03 42.30
C ILE A 472 2.34 23.61 43.34
N GLU A 473 1.10 24.12 43.24
CA GLU A 473 0.00 23.72 44.13
C GLU A 473 -0.40 22.24 43.92
N ALA A 474 -0.40 21.77 42.68
CA ALA A 474 -0.71 20.38 42.32
C ALA A 474 0.42 19.39 42.68
N GLY A 475 1.64 19.87 42.89
CA GLY A 475 2.84 19.05 43.17
C GLY A 475 3.57 18.56 41.92
N ALA A 476 3.42 19.25 40.78
CA ALA A 476 4.21 19.00 39.58
C ALA A 476 5.59 19.67 39.68
N GLU A 477 6.60 19.01 39.14
CA GLU A 477 8.00 19.44 39.14
C GLU A 477 8.31 20.44 38.02
N ASP A 478 7.63 20.32 36.87
CA ASP A 478 7.84 21.19 35.72
C ASP A 478 6.58 21.33 34.85
N VAL A 479 6.55 22.34 34.00
CA VAL A 479 5.41 22.67 33.12
C VAL A 479 5.89 23.03 31.72
N GLU A 480 5.43 22.28 30.72
CA GLU A 480 5.70 22.52 29.31
C GLU A 480 4.41 22.95 28.57
N LEU A 481 4.48 24.07 27.84
CA LEU A 481 3.44 24.45 26.90
C LEU A 481 3.59 23.66 25.60
N MET A 482 2.64 22.77 25.32
CA MET A 482 2.67 21.90 24.13
C MET A 482 2.08 22.60 22.90
N ASN A 483 1.04 23.40 23.11
CA ASN A 483 0.38 24.15 22.04
C ASN A 483 -0.35 25.38 22.60
N GLU A 484 0.01 26.56 22.11
CA GLU A 484 -0.58 27.84 22.51
C GLU A 484 -2.05 27.95 22.06
N GLU A 485 -2.38 27.52 20.84
CA GLU A 485 -3.73 27.67 20.27
C GLU A 485 -4.76 26.77 20.95
N SER A 486 -4.37 25.55 21.32
CA SER A 486 -5.25 24.60 22.02
C SER A 486 -5.13 24.67 23.55
N ARG A 487 -4.26 25.56 24.06
CA ARG A 487 -3.96 25.72 25.50
C ARG A 487 -3.62 24.40 26.19
N LEU A 488 -2.93 23.51 25.46
CA LEU A 488 -2.53 22.20 25.95
C LEU A 488 -1.21 22.33 26.71
N ILE A 489 -1.23 21.92 27.97
CA ILE A 489 -0.10 22.03 28.87
C ILE A 489 0.23 20.64 29.40
N ARG A 490 1.53 20.34 29.48
CA ARG A 490 2.06 19.12 30.07
C ARG A 490 2.70 19.45 31.41
N PHE A 491 2.19 18.85 32.47
CA PHE A 491 2.74 18.94 33.82
C PHE A 491 3.60 17.70 34.09
N LEU A 492 4.89 17.87 34.38
CA LEU A 492 5.82 16.79 34.70
C LEU A 492 5.86 16.56 36.22
N CYS A 493 5.94 15.32 36.68
CA CYS A 493 6.01 14.98 38.10
C CYS A 493 6.71 13.64 38.34
N ASP A 494 6.94 13.28 39.61
CA ASP A 494 7.37 11.92 39.96
C ASP A 494 6.32 10.89 39.46
N PRO A 495 6.73 9.77 38.85
CA PRO A 495 5.81 8.73 38.36
C PRO A 495 4.84 8.17 39.39
N ASN A 496 5.18 8.24 40.69
CA ASN A 496 4.32 7.77 41.78
C ASN A 496 3.27 8.82 42.20
N GLU A 497 3.41 10.07 41.77
CA GLU A 497 2.51 11.17 42.13
C GLU A 497 1.49 11.55 41.03
N ILE A 498 1.49 10.85 39.89
CA ILE A 498 0.62 11.14 38.73
C ILE A 498 -0.87 11.25 39.13
N ASP A 499 -1.39 10.29 39.89
CA ASP A 499 -2.81 10.29 40.29
C ASP A 499 -3.17 11.48 41.20
N ARG A 500 -2.22 11.90 42.05
CA ARG A 500 -2.38 13.05 42.93
C ARG A 500 -2.41 14.34 42.11
N VAL A 501 -1.43 14.54 41.22
CA VAL A 501 -1.33 15.73 40.36
C VAL A 501 -2.56 15.84 39.47
N ARG A 502 -2.96 14.75 38.82
CA ARG A 502 -4.19 14.68 38.02
C ARG A 502 -5.42 15.14 38.79
N THR A 503 -5.65 14.57 39.98
CA THR A 503 -6.84 14.89 40.78
C THR A 503 -6.85 16.35 41.24
N GLN A 504 -5.68 16.94 41.49
CA GLN A 504 -5.58 18.35 41.87
C GLN A 504 -5.80 19.28 40.67
N LEU A 505 -5.25 18.95 39.50
CA LEU A 505 -5.50 19.71 38.27
C LEU A 505 -6.99 19.71 37.89
N GLU A 506 -7.68 18.57 38.03
CA GLU A 506 -9.14 18.49 37.82
C GLU A 506 -9.92 19.41 38.78
N LYS A 507 -9.47 19.57 40.04
CA LYS A 507 -10.08 20.50 41.01
C LYS A 507 -9.80 21.96 40.70
N LEU A 508 -8.62 22.26 40.15
CA LEU A 508 -8.22 23.61 39.71
C LEU A 508 -8.88 24.01 38.38
N GLY A 509 -9.75 23.15 37.83
CA GLY A 509 -10.57 23.45 36.65
C GLY A 509 -9.90 23.12 35.32
N TYR A 510 -8.84 22.31 35.33
CA TYR A 510 -8.22 21.79 34.10
C TYR A 510 -8.98 20.57 33.59
N VAL A 511 -9.09 20.45 32.26
CA VAL A 511 -9.62 19.25 31.61
C VAL A 511 -8.44 18.35 31.28
N VAL A 512 -8.24 17.30 32.09
CA VAL A 512 -7.15 16.33 31.87
C VAL A 512 -7.48 15.45 30.67
N GLU A 513 -6.61 15.45 29.66
CA GLU A 513 -6.75 14.63 28.46
C GLU A 513 -5.99 13.31 28.59
N HIS A 514 -4.76 13.35 29.08
CA HIS A 514 -3.87 12.19 29.15
C HIS A 514 -2.98 12.24 30.40
N SER A 515 -2.64 11.08 30.95
CA SER A 515 -1.73 10.98 32.10
C SER A 515 -0.97 9.66 32.03
N GLU A 516 0.36 9.72 31.98
CA GLU A 516 1.18 8.54 31.72
C GLU A 516 2.57 8.64 32.35
N HIS A 517 3.17 7.48 32.60
CA HIS A 517 4.56 7.34 33.03
C HIS A 517 5.43 7.12 31.78
N ALA A 518 6.32 8.07 31.49
CA ALA A 518 7.22 8.05 30.34
C ALA A 518 8.71 8.07 30.72
N PHE A 519 9.54 7.76 29.73
CA PHE A 519 11.00 7.91 29.79
C PHE A 519 11.44 8.96 28.78
N PHE A 520 12.04 10.06 29.26
CA PHE A 520 12.54 11.14 28.41
C PHE A 520 14.05 11.00 28.20
N PRO A 521 14.56 11.03 26.95
CA PRO A 521 15.98 10.88 26.70
C PRO A 521 16.76 12.15 27.09
N LYS A 522 17.88 12.01 27.81
CA LYS A 522 18.76 13.13 28.20
C LYS A 522 19.45 13.81 27.02
N SER A 523 19.63 13.06 25.94
CA SER A 523 20.28 13.53 24.72
C SER A 523 19.66 12.83 23.52
N THR A 524 19.35 13.59 22.48
CA THR A 524 18.80 13.07 21.23
C THR A 524 19.88 12.85 20.19
N ILE A 525 19.63 11.96 19.24
CA ILE A 525 20.52 11.67 18.11
C ILE A 525 19.79 11.84 16.79
N LYS A 526 20.50 12.41 15.80
CA LYS A 526 20.05 12.45 14.40
C LYS A 526 20.58 11.24 13.68
N LEU A 527 19.68 10.35 13.27
CA LEU A 527 20.04 9.24 12.41
C LEU A 527 20.14 9.70 10.96
N ASN A 528 21.01 9.04 10.19
CA ASN A 528 20.99 9.21 8.74
C ASN A 528 19.71 8.56 8.16
N PRO A 529 19.27 8.92 6.95
CA PRO A 529 18.02 8.40 6.38
C PRO A 529 17.97 6.87 6.29
N ASP A 530 19.07 6.23 5.89
CA ASP A 530 19.17 4.76 5.78
C ASP A 530 19.02 4.06 7.15
N ALA A 531 19.63 4.59 8.20
CA ALA A 531 19.54 4.07 9.57
C ALA A 531 18.19 4.39 10.21
N THR A 532 17.58 5.53 9.85
CA THR A 532 16.22 5.90 10.29
C THR A 532 15.22 4.89 9.77
N GLU A 533 15.24 4.56 8.46
CA GLU A 533 14.34 3.56 7.88
C GLU A 533 14.57 2.16 8.48
N ALA A 534 15.83 1.77 8.72
CA ALA A 534 16.15 0.50 9.35
C ALA A 534 15.66 0.44 10.81
N TYR A 535 15.78 1.55 11.54
CA TYR A 535 15.32 1.69 12.91
C TYR A 535 13.79 1.70 13.01
N GLU A 536 13.09 2.41 12.14
CA GLU A 536 11.63 2.39 12.09
C GLU A 536 11.09 0.98 11.82
N LYS A 537 11.70 0.23 10.89
CA LYS A 537 11.35 -1.17 10.66
C LYS A 537 11.59 -2.06 11.89
N LEU A 538 12.63 -1.79 12.67
CA LEU A 538 12.86 -2.49 13.94
C LEU A 538 11.78 -2.11 14.96
N LYS A 539 11.48 -0.81 15.10
CA LYS A 539 10.46 -0.27 16.00
C LYS A 539 9.08 -0.86 15.69
N GLU A 540 8.68 -0.93 14.42
CA GLU A 540 7.44 -1.58 13.98
C GLU A 540 7.41 -3.07 14.34
N LYS A 541 8.51 -3.82 14.14
CA LYS A 541 8.58 -5.25 14.50
C LYS A 541 8.44 -5.47 16.00
N LEU A 542 9.05 -4.61 16.82
CA LEU A 542 8.93 -4.69 18.27
C LEU A 542 7.51 -4.33 18.72
N GLN A 543 6.91 -3.27 18.17
CA GLN A 543 5.52 -2.88 18.44
C GLN A 543 4.50 -3.97 18.04
N ALA A 544 4.83 -4.80 17.05
CA ALA A 544 3.99 -5.91 16.61
C ALA A 544 4.00 -7.13 17.54
N MET A 545 4.90 -7.20 18.52
CA MET A 545 4.97 -8.34 19.45
C MET A 545 3.90 -8.24 20.55
N ASP A 546 3.21 -9.36 20.82
CA ASP A 546 2.21 -9.44 21.90
C ASP A 546 2.88 -9.29 23.27
N GLY A 547 2.59 -8.17 23.93
CA GLY A 547 3.15 -7.81 25.23
C GLY A 547 4.06 -6.57 25.22
N VAL A 548 4.37 -5.98 24.06
CA VAL A 548 5.07 -4.68 23.99
C VAL A 548 4.06 -3.53 24.05
N GLU A 549 4.23 -2.59 24.98
CA GLU A 549 3.34 -1.45 25.21
C GLU A 549 3.91 -0.21 24.54
N ASP A 550 4.99 0.30 25.13
CA ASP A 550 5.60 1.57 24.76
C ASP A 550 7.08 1.39 24.46
N LEU A 551 7.54 2.20 23.52
CA LEU A 551 8.92 2.27 23.09
C LEU A 551 9.37 3.72 23.23
N TYR A 552 10.32 3.94 24.13
CA TYR A 552 10.95 5.24 24.37
C TYR A 552 12.35 5.20 23.80
N ASP A 553 12.67 6.14 22.92
CA ASP A 553 13.95 6.19 22.24
C ASP A 553 14.51 7.60 22.24
N ASN A 554 15.80 7.69 21.90
CA ASN A 554 16.51 8.96 21.83
C ASN A 554 16.68 9.49 20.41
N VAL A 555 15.86 9.07 19.45
CA VAL A 555 15.97 9.53 18.06
C VAL A 555 15.19 10.83 17.88
N GLU A 556 15.82 11.85 17.31
CA GLU A 556 15.16 13.13 17.02
C GLU A 556 14.16 12.97 15.87
N VAL A 557 12.89 13.29 16.14
CA VAL A 557 11.84 13.29 15.12
C VAL A 557 12.02 14.51 14.23
N VAL A 558 12.64 14.31 13.05
CA VAL A 558 12.71 15.35 12.03
C VAL A 558 11.35 15.40 11.32
N TYR A 559 10.50 16.36 11.70
CA TYR A 559 9.30 16.66 10.92
C TYR A 559 9.74 17.19 9.54
N GLN A 560 9.50 16.41 8.49
CA GLN A 560 9.66 16.83 7.09
C GLN A 560 8.38 17.40 6.51
#